data_AF-W9GT88-F1
#
_entry.id   AF-W9GT88-F1
#
_cell.length_a   1.000
_cell.length_b   1.000
_cell.length_c   1.000
_cell.angle_alpha   90.00
_cell.angle_beta   90.00
_cell.angle_gamma   90.00
#
_symmetry.space_group_name_H-M   'P 1'
#
loop_
_entity.id
_entity.type
_entity.pdbx_description
1 polymer ?
#
loop_
_entity_poly.entity_id
_entity_poly.type
_entity_poly.pdbx_seq_one_letter_code
_entity_poly.pdbx_strand_id
1 'polypeptide(L)'
;STLSRRAKSLELPAQPHATGGPIHLLVDSSGLKLSGPGEWLVEKHGTSKRRSWRKLHIGFDALTNRIVASILTSHDVDDASQVEPLLDRIAEPVKVFVGDGGYDRTGVYTALDKRHP
;
A
#
# COMPACT_ATOMS: atom_id res chain seq x y z
N SER A 1 1.68 10.53 24.30
CA SER A 1 1.01 9.24 24.04
C SER A 1 1.10 8.92 22.55
N THR A 2 1.68 7.79 22.15
CA THR A 2 1.92 7.47 20.73
C THR A 2 0.67 6.89 20.06
N LEU A 3 0.45 7.19 18.77
CA LEU A 3 -0.68 6.68 17.97
C LEU A 3 -0.80 5.14 18.04
N SER A 4 0.32 4.42 18.03
CA SER A 4 0.36 2.95 18.12
C SER A 4 -0.37 2.38 19.35
N ARG A 5 -0.28 3.03 20.52
CA ARG A 5 -0.97 2.55 21.73
C ARG A 5 -2.47 2.80 21.72
N ARG A 6 -2.91 3.84 21.01
CA ARG A 6 -4.31 4.27 20.93
C ARG A 6 -5.04 3.70 19.72
N ALA A 7 -4.32 3.14 18.75
CA ALA A 7 -4.89 2.62 17.51
C ALA A 7 -6.05 1.64 17.73
N LYS A 8 -5.98 0.81 18.79
CA LYS A 8 -7.05 -0.15 19.13
C LYS A 8 -8.39 0.52 19.44
N SER A 9 -8.38 1.74 19.98
CA SER A 9 -9.59 2.47 20.38
C SER A 9 -9.77 3.76 19.57
N LEU A 10 -8.96 3.97 18.53
CA LEU A 10 -9.03 5.16 17.70
C LEU A 10 -10.06 4.92 16.61
N GLU A 11 -11.23 5.52 16.78
CA GLU A 11 -12.20 5.62 15.70
C GLU A 11 -11.67 6.61 14.67
N LEU A 12 -11.44 6.11 13.45
CA LEU A 12 -11.13 6.95 12.31
C LEU A 12 -12.44 7.26 11.59
N PRO A 13 -12.68 8.52 11.19
CA PRO A 13 -13.84 8.85 10.38
C PRO A 13 -13.83 7.99 9.11
N ALA A 14 -15.01 7.54 8.70
CA ALA A 14 -15.17 6.81 7.46
C ALA A 14 -14.60 7.66 6.32
N GLN A 15 -13.68 7.08 5.55
CA GLN A 15 -13.20 7.70 4.32
C GLN A 15 -14.43 7.84 3.38
N PRO A 16 -14.68 9.02 2.81
CA PRO A 16 -15.75 9.18 1.84
C PRO A 16 -15.50 8.20 0.69
N HIS A 17 -16.39 7.23 0.52
CA HIS A 17 -16.35 6.31 -0.61
C HIS A 17 -16.59 7.09 -1.91
N ALA A 18 -15.84 6.71 -2.95
CA ALA A 18 -16.07 6.90 -4.37
C ALA A 18 -16.95 8.06 -4.82
N THR A 19 -16.41 8.91 -5.69
CA THR A 19 -17.15 9.85 -6.55
C THR A 19 -18.05 9.16 -7.59
N GLY A 20 -18.11 7.82 -7.62
CA GLY A 20 -18.93 7.02 -8.53
C GLY A 20 -18.45 6.97 -9.99
N GLY A 21 -17.37 7.68 -10.31
CA GLY A 21 -16.79 7.75 -11.65
C GLY A 21 -15.49 6.96 -11.80
N PRO A 22 -15.00 6.75 -13.03
CA PRO A 22 -13.73 6.10 -13.27
C PRO A 22 -12.55 6.90 -12.68
N ILE A 23 -11.57 6.20 -12.11
CA ILE A 23 -10.39 6.81 -11.47
C ILE A 23 -9.14 6.70 -12.34
N HIS A 24 -8.18 7.58 -12.07
CA HIS A 24 -6.82 7.52 -12.63
C HIS A 24 -5.89 6.99 -11.55
N LEU A 25 -5.64 5.67 -11.56
CA LEU A 25 -4.92 4.99 -10.50
C LEU A 25 -3.41 5.17 -10.65
N LEU A 26 -2.80 5.83 -9.67
CA LEU A 26 -1.35 5.86 -9.45
C LEU A 26 -1.00 4.77 -8.43
N VAL A 27 -0.03 3.91 -8.74
CA VAL A 27 0.44 2.86 -7.85
C VAL A 27 1.92 3.02 -7.58
N ASP A 28 2.28 2.95 -6.30
CA ASP A 28 3.67 2.92 -5.84
C ASP A 28 3.81 2.00 -4.62
N SER A 29 5.03 1.55 -4.35
CA SER A 29 5.36 0.79 -3.15
C SER A 29 6.42 1.49 -2.32
N SER A 30 6.29 1.44 -1.00
CA SER A 30 7.27 2.03 -0.08
C SER A 30 7.69 1.04 1.01
N GLY A 31 8.99 1.01 1.30
CA GLY A 31 9.55 0.22 2.38
C GLY A 31 9.28 0.86 3.74
N LEU A 32 8.51 0.18 4.59
CA LEU A 32 8.27 0.57 5.98
C LEU A 32 9.24 -0.16 6.91
N LYS A 33 10.04 0.61 7.64
CA LYS A 33 10.88 0.08 8.72
C LYS A 33 10.04 -0.07 9.98
N LEU A 34 9.90 -1.29 10.49
CA LEU A 34 9.23 -1.51 11.77
C LEU A 34 10.23 -1.32 12.91
N SER A 35 10.11 -0.19 13.59
CA SER A 35 10.86 0.12 14.81
C SER A 35 10.09 -0.36 16.04
N GLY A 36 10.64 -1.34 16.76
CA GLY A 36 10.14 -1.76 18.07
C GLY A 36 10.99 -1.20 19.21
N PRO A 37 10.70 -1.57 20.48
CA PRO A 37 11.55 -1.25 21.63
C PRO A 37 13.01 -1.65 21.43
N GLY A 38 13.24 -2.60 20.51
CA GLY A 38 14.55 -3.05 20.06
C GLY A 38 15.47 -1.95 19.54
N GLU A 39 15.01 -0.85 18.95
CA GLU A 39 15.98 0.19 18.52
C GLU A 39 16.60 0.92 19.73
N TRP A 40 15.78 1.29 20.72
CA TRP A 40 16.26 1.84 21.98
C TRP A 40 17.05 0.79 22.79
N LEU A 41 16.62 -0.48 22.79
CA LEU A 41 17.33 -1.57 23.47
C LEU A 41 18.66 -1.93 22.79
N VAL A 42 18.75 -1.85 21.46
CA VAL A 42 19.99 -2.02 20.67
C VAL A 42 20.94 -0.87 21.01
N GLU A 43 20.43 0.36 21.03
CA GLU A 43 21.20 1.55 21.37
C GLU A 43 21.72 1.54 22.81
N LYS A 44 20.90 1.08 23.77
CA LYS A 44 21.25 1.06 25.20
C LYS A 44 22.01 -0.17 25.68
N HIS A 45 21.71 -1.35 25.12
CA HIS A 45 22.20 -2.64 25.62
C HIS A 45 22.93 -3.48 24.57
N GLY A 46 23.23 -2.93 23.39
CA GLY A 46 23.98 -3.62 22.33
C GLY A 46 23.30 -4.90 21.81
N THR A 47 22.04 -5.13 22.16
CA THR A 47 21.34 -6.38 21.87
C THR A 47 20.75 -6.31 20.47
N SER A 48 21.37 -6.96 19.49
CA SER A 48 20.88 -6.96 18.09
C SER A 48 19.52 -7.65 17.98
N LYS A 49 18.44 -6.88 17.81
CA LYS A 49 17.19 -7.38 17.20
C LYS A 49 17.20 -6.98 15.72
N ARG A 50 17.01 -7.98 14.84
CA ARG A 50 17.00 -7.82 13.37
C ARG A 50 15.95 -6.78 12.96
N ARG A 51 16.35 -5.77 12.18
CA ARG A 51 15.42 -4.81 11.54
C ARG A 51 14.42 -5.59 10.68
N SER A 52 13.13 -5.48 10.97
CA SER A 52 12.09 -6.05 10.13
C SER A 52 11.51 -4.96 9.23
N TRP A 53 11.63 -5.15 7.93
CA TRP A 53 10.99 -4.31 6.92
C TRP A 53 9.65 -4.91 6.49
N ARG A 54 8.73 -4.04 6.10
CA ARG A 54 7.50 -4.38 5.38
C ARG A 54 7.43 -3.51 4.14
N LYS A 55 6.61 -3.90 3.18
CA LYS A 55 6.36 -3.10 1.98
C LYS A 55 4.90 -2.69 1.95
N LEU A 56 4.65 -1.39 1.84
CA LEU A 56 3.32 -0.81 1.69
C LEU A 56 3.10 -0.51 0.22
N HIS A 57 2.18 -1.22 -0.40
CA HIS A 57 1.67 -0.95 -1.75
C HIS A 57 0.46 -0.04 -1.61
N ILE A 58 0.44 1.05 -2.35
CA ILE A 58 -0.57 2.09 -2.19
C ILE A 58 -1.08 2.54 -3.56
N GLY A 59 -2.40 2.70 -3.65
CA GLY A 59 -3.09 3.19 -4.83
C GLY A 59 -3.72 4.56 -4.54
N PHE A 60 -3.45 5.54 -5.39
CA PHE A 60 -4.05 6.88 -5.31
C PHE A 60 -4.87 7.17 -6.55
N ASP A 61 -6.00 7.86 -6.41
CA ASP A 61 -6.65 8.52 -7.53
C ASP A 61 -5.96 9.86 -7.83
N ALA A 62 -5.38 10.00 -9.02
CA ALA A 62 -4.64 11.18 -9.46
C ALA A 62 -5.50 12.46 -9.50
N LEU A 63 -6.82 12.32 -9.64
CA LEU A 63 -7.72 13.46 -9.75
C LEU A 63 -8.08 14.04 -8.38
N THR A 64 -8.30 13.17 -7.39
CA THR A 64 -8.74 13.58 -6.05
C THR A 64 -7.63 13.54 -4.99
N ASN A 65 -6.46 12.99 -5.32
CA ASN A 65 -5.35 12.72 -4.41
C ASN A 65 -5.73 11.84 -3.20
N ARG A 66 -6.77 11.00 -3.35
CA ARG A 66 -7.23 10.09 -2.30
C ARG A 66 -6.55 8.73 -2.44
N ILE A 67 -6.22 8.15 -1.29
CA ILE A 67 -5.82 6.73 -1.21
C ILE A 67 -7.08 5.90 -1.45
N VAL A 68 -7.09 5.13 -2.53
CA VAL A 68 -8.21 4.26 -2.92
C VAL A 68 -7.96 2.80 -2.55
N ALA A 69 -6.69 2.41 -2.38
CA ALA A 69 -6.32 1.07 -1.94
C ALA A 69 -4.97 1.07 -1.22
N SER A 70 -4.78 0.11 -0.33
CA SER A 70 -3.47 -0.16 0.29
C SER A 70 -3.35 -1.61 0.71
N ILE A 71 -2.14 -2.16 0.61
CA ILE A 71 -1.78 -3.51 1.04
C ILE A 71 -0.41 -3.49 1.70
N LEU A 72 -0.29 -4.18 2.84
CA LEU A 72 0.98 -4.33 3.55
C LEU A 72 1.49 -5.77 3.41
N THR A 73 2.68 -5.95 2.84
CA THR A 73 3.32 -7.25 2.63
C THR A 73 4.65 -7.36 3.36
N SER A 74 5.25 -8.56 3.36
CA SER A 74 6.68 -8.69 3.67
C SER A 74 7.53 -8.01 2.59
N HIS A 75 8.78 -7.72 2.93
CA HIS A 75 9.71 -6.96 2.09
C HIS A 75 10.12 -7.65 0.77
N ASP A 76 10.00 -8.97 0.74
CA ASP A 76 10.44 -9.88 -0.31
C ASP A 76 9.36 -10.15 -1.37
N VAL A 77 8.16 -9.59 -1.16
CA VAL A 77 7.08 -9.67 -2.14
C VAL A 77 7.33 -8.69 -3.29
N ASP A 78 7.17 -9.19 -4.51
CA ASP A 78 7.29 -8.45 -5.76
C ASP A 78 6.14 -7.45 -5.95
N ASP A 79 6.44 -6.28 -6.51
CA ASP A 79 5.48 -5.17 -6.60
C ASP A 79 4.37 -5.44 -7.61
N ALA A 80 4.75 -5.94 -8.80
CA ALA A 80 3.81 -6.32 -9.85
C ALA A 80 2.82 -7.40 -9.37
N SER A 81 3.26 -8.34 -8.53
CA SER A 81 2.38 -9.37 -7.95
C SER A 81 1.25 -8.81 -7.09
N GLN A 82 1.36 -7.56 -6.61
CA GLN A 82 0.37 -6.94 -5.74
C GLN A 82 -0.68 -6.12 -6.50
N VAL A 83 -0.57 -5.98 -7.83
CA VAL A 83 -1.57 -5.22 -8.61
C VAL A 83 -2.96 -5.84 -8.52
N GLU A 84 -3.10 -7.15 -8.76
CA GLU A 84 -4.40 -7.83 -8.66
C GLU A 84 -5.04 -7.66 -7.27
N PRO A 85 -4.35 -8.01 -6.15
CA PRO A 85 -4.86 -7.77 -4.81
C PRO A 85 -5.23 -6.30 -4.55
N LEU A 86 -4.45 -5.35 -5.07
CA LEU A 86 -4.68 -3.93 -4.87
C LEU A 86 -5.95 -3.48 -5.61
N LEU A 87 -6.13 -3.93 -6.85
CA LEU A 87 -7.33 -3.70 -7.63
C LEU A 87 -8.57 -4.27 -6.92
N ASP A 88 -8.48 -5.44 -6.26
CA ASP A 88 -9.58 -6.04 -5.48
C ASP A 88 -10.11 -5.14 -4.35
N ARG A 89 -9.32 -4.16 -3.90
CA ARG A 89 -9.73 -3.18 -2.89
C ARG A 89 -10.39 -1.94 -3.47
N ILE A 90 -10.39 -1.78 -4.79
CA ILE A 90 -10.93 -0.64 -5.51
C ILE A 90 -12.30 -1.02 -6.08
N ALA A 91 -13.31 -0.23 -5.72
CA ALA A 91 -14.69 -0.43 -6.18
C ALA A 91 -14.95 0.29 -7.51
N GLU A 92 -14.24 1.38 -7.76
CA GLU A 92 -14.37 2.24 -8.92
C GLU A 92 -13.71 1.64 -10.16
N PRO A 93 -14.25 1.89 -11.37
CA PRO A 93 -13.57 1.52 -12.60
C PRO A 93 -12.22 2.23 -12.73
N VAL A 94 -11.15 1.51 -13.07
CA VAL A 94 -9.85 2.12 -13.35
C VAL A 94 -9.79 2.48 -14.83
N LYS A 95 -9.67 3.78 -15.13
CA LYS A 95 -9.57 4.28 -16.51
C LYS A 95 -8.12 4.35 -17.00
N VAL A 96 -7.23 4.74 -16.09
CA VAL A 96 -5.79 4.87 -16.35
C VAL A 96 -5.07 4.22 -15.19
N PHE A 97 -4.07 3.39 -15.51
CA PHE A 97 -3.14 2.85 -14.53
C PHE A 97 -1.76 3.44 -14.80
N VAL A 98 -1.13 3.98 -13.76
CA VAL A 98 0.24 4.51 -13.81
C VAL A 98 1.02 3.92 -12.65
N GLY A 99 2.16 3.32 -12.95
CA GLY A 99 3.13 2.83 -11.98
C GLY A 99 4.54 3.08 -12.49
N ASP A 100 5.53 2.88 -11.63
CA ASP A 100 6.92 2.86 -12.04
C ASP A 100 7.29 1.58 -12.82
N GLY A 101 8.56 1.48 -13.24
CA GLY A 101 9.05 0.31 -13.98
C GLY A 101 8.97 -1.02 -13.22
N GLY A 102 8.75 -1.01 -11.90
CA GLY A 102 8.50 -2.23 -11.12
C GLY A 102 7.17 -2.90 -11.48
N TYR A 103 6.22 -2.13 -12.00
CA TYR A 103 4.90 -2.61 -12.43
C TYR A 103 4.81 -2.93 -13.93
N ASP A 104 5.86 -2.65 -14.72
CA ASP A 104 5.91 -2.96 -16.15
C ASP A 104 6.20 -4.47 -16.37
N ARG A 105 5.15 -5.29 -16.17
CA ARG A 105 5.23 -6.75 -16.26
C ARG A 105 3.99 -7.28 -16.96
N THR A 106 4.15 -8.33 -17.77
CA THR A 106 3.05 -8.98 -18.52
C THR A 106 1.86 -9.36 -17.62
N GLY A 107 2.13 -9.83 -16.41
CA GLY A 107 1.07 -10.16 -15.43
C GLY A 107 0.21 -8.96 -15.03
N VAL A 108 0.80 -7.76 -14.95
CA VAL A 108 0.08 -6.51 -14.64
C VAL A 108 -0.85 -6.15 -15.78
N TYR A 109 -0.36 -6.18 -17.03
CA TYR A 109 -1.20 -5.93 -18.20
C TYR A 109 -2.38 -6.90 -18.30
N THR A 110 -2.11 -8.20 -18.09
CA THR A 110 -3.16 -9.24 -18.11
C THR A 110 -4.22 -9.00 -17.02
N ALA A 111 -3.79 -8.61 -15.82
CA ALA A 111 -4.68 -8.29 -14.71
C ALA A 111 -5.58 -7.08 -15.01
N LEU A 112 -5.01 -6.05 -15.63
CA LEU A 112 -5.73 -4.83 -16.02
C LEU A 112 -6.74 -5.14 -17.13
N ASP A 113 -6.34 -5.84 -18.19
CA ASP A 113 -7.23 -6.22 -19.30
C ASP A 113 -8.40 -7.10 -18.84
N LYS A 114 -8.14 -8.05 -17.93
CA LYS A 114 -9.18 -8.93 -17.39
C LYS A 114 -10.23 -8.17 -16.59
N ARG A 115 -9.83 -7.12 -15.87
CA ARG A 115 -10.70 -6.37 -14.96
C ARG A 115 -11.38 -5.18 -15.64
N HIS A 116 -10.71 -4.60 -16.64
CA HIS A 116 -11.12 -3.40 -17.36
C HIS A 116 -10.89 -3.59 -18.86
N PRO A 117 -11.70 -4.43 -19.53
CA PRO A 117 -11.60 -4.68 -20.96
C PRO A 117 -11.97 -3.46 -21.82
#